data_AF-A0A2A2NDD5-F1
#
_entry.id   AF-A0A2A2NDD5-F1
#
_cell.length_a   1.000
_cell.length_b   1.000
_cell.length_c   1.000
_cell.angle_alpha   90.00
_cell.angle_beta   90.00
_cell.angle_gamma   90.00
#
_symmetry.space_group_name_H-M   'P 1'
#
loop_
_entity.id
_entity.type
_entity.pdbx_description
1 polymer ?
#
loop_
_entity_poly.entity_id
_entity_poly.type
_entity_poly.pdbx_seq_one_letter_code
_entity_poly.pdbx_strand_id
1 'polypeptide(L)'
;MKCLLTQSLVASGIEVTPYFWQKSTILLGHRYECDGMELVFRVEEGEIIIVLLRRISPNQGLSNPFSALFMLAEHAIRLYPLDWAIRGNVDVLRGSNMSSHRLAQFYLRACGASHDEQEDWYFLRLSDYRPLKKRKK
;
A
#
# COMPACT_ATOMS: atom_id res chain seq x y z
N MET A 1 6.22 21.26 -1.89
CA MET A 1 4.98 21.01 -1.13
C MET A 1 5.21 19.78 -0.25
N LYS A 2 4.99 19.83 1.06
CA LYS A 2 5.19 18.66 1.93
C LYS A 2 3.99 17.73 1.79
N CYS A 3 4.21 16.44 1.51
CA CYS A 3 3.15 15.46 1.37
C CYS A 3 2.51 15.15 2.73
N LEU A 4 1.23 15.47 2.95
CA LEU A 4 0.54 15.27 4.23
C LEU A 4 0.58 13.81 4.71
N LEU A 5 0.48 12.88 3.76
CA LEU A 5 0.53 11.45 4.06
C LEU A 5 1.89 11.04 4.65
N THR A 6 2.98 11.54 4.09
CA THR A 6 4.33 11.30 4.64
C THR A 6 4.50 11.86 6.04
N GLN A 7 3.94 13.04 6.32
CA GLN A 7 4.00 13.65 7.64
C GLN A 7 3.21 12.86 8.68
N SER A 8 2.03 12.37 8.31
CA SER A 8 1.20 11.56 9.20
C SER A 8 1.86 10.21 9.53
N LEU A 9 2.49 9.56 8.54
CA LEU A 9 3.26 8.33 8.77
C LEU A 9 4.45 8.58 9.72
N VAL A 10 5.23 9.64 9.48
CA VAL A 10 6.34 10.02 10.36
C VAL A 10 5.86 10.35 11.78
N ALA A 11 4.73 11.05 11.92
CA ALA A 11 4.14 11.35 13.23
C ALA A 11 3.70 10.09 14.00
N SER A 12 3.43 8.98 13.30
CA SER A 12 3.14 7.68 13.92
C SER A 12 4.38 6.81 14.20
N GLY A 13 5.58 7.35 13.98
CA GLY A 13 6.86 6.66 14.22
C GLY A 13 7.35 5.82 13.06
N ILE A 14 6.80 6.00 11.85
CA ILE A 14 7.22 5.29 10.64
C ILE A 14 8.28 6.12 9.93
N GLU A 15 9.44 5.53 9.66
CA GLU A 15 10.45 6.17 8.82
C GLU A 15 9.98 6.23 7.37
N VAL A 16 10.04 7.43 6.77
CA VAL A 16 9.65 7.65 5.37
C VAL A 16 10.80 8.33 4.63
N THR A 17 11.30 7.69 3.57
CA THR A 17 12.41 8.21 2.76
C THR A 17 11.97 8.47 1.32
N PRO A 18 12.53 9.44 0.59
CA PRO A 18 12.27 9.58 -0.84
C PRO A 18 12.75 8.33 -1.61
N TYR A 19 12.03 7.97 -2.67
CA TYR A 19 12.35 6.85 -3.56
C TYR A 19 12.57 7.35 -4.98
N PHE A 20 13.77 7.09 -5.52
CA PHE A 20 14.19 7.57 -6.83
C PHE A 20 14.27 6.45 -7.85
N TRP A 21 14.12 6.80 -9.13
CA TRP A 21 14.32 5.85 -10.22
C TRP A 21 15.80 5.49 -10.31
N GLN A 22 16.14 4.27 -9.88
CA GLN A 22 17.51 3.76 -9.88
C GLN A 22 18.50 4.75 -9.23
N LYS A 23 19.61 5.08 -9.91
CA LYS A 23 20.61 6.07 -9.46
C LYS A 23 20.35 7.47 -10.02
N SER A 24 19.14 7.75 -10.50
CA SER A 24 18.78 9.07 -11.02
C SER A 24 18.26 9.99 -9.93
N THR A 25 18.04 11.25 -10.28
CA THR A 25 17.39 12.27 -9.44
C THR A 25 15.87 12.31 -9.63
N ILE A 26 15.31 11.42 -10.44
CA ILE A 26 13.87 11.37 -10.73
C ILE A 26 13.15 10.75 -9.53
N LEU A 27 12.42 11.58 -8.78
CA LEU A 27 11.62 11.14 -7.64
C LEU A 27 10.39 10.39 -8.13
N LEU A 28 10.24 9.14 -7.70
CA LEU A 28 9.07 8.32 -8.00
C LEU A 28 8.04 8.34 -6.88
N GLY A 29 8.45 8.66 -5.66
CA GLY A 29 7.55 8.72 -4.51
C GLY A 29 8.27 8.66 -3.18
N HIS A 30 7.57 8.15 -2.18
CA HIS A 30 8.02 8.00 -0.81
C HIS A 30 7.91 6.54 -0.39
N ARG A 31 8.95 6.07 0.28
CA ARG A 31 9.12 4.69 0.73
C ARG A 31 8.98 4.61 2.24
N TYR A 32 8.33 3.55 2.72
CA TYR A 32 8.49 3.09 4.10
C TYR A 32 8.45 1.56 4.17
N GLU A 33 8.80 1.05 5.34
CA GLU A 33 8.80 -0.38 5.65
C GLU A 33 7.81 -0.68 6.78
N CYS A 34 7.09 -1.80 6.70
CA CYS A 34 6.13 -2.24 7.71
C CYS A 34 6.02 -3.77 7.71
N ASP A 35 6.24 -4.43 8.85
CA ASP A 35 6.22 -5.88 9.04
C ASP A 35 6.89 -6.70 7.92
N GLY A 36 8.08 -6.29 7.47
CA GLY A 36 8.85 -6.99 6.44
C GLY A 36 8.44 -6.68 4.99
N MET A 37 7.54 -5.72 4.81
CA MET A 37 7.10 -5.21 3.51
C MET A 37 7.70 -3.83 3.24
N GLU A 38 8.22 -3.62 2.04
CA GLU A 38 8.59 -2.31 1.52
C GLU A 38 7.44 -1.80 0.64
N LEU A 39 6.95 -0.59 0.93
CA LEU A 39 5.93 0.08 0.14
C LEU A 39 6.46 1.43 -0.35
N VAL A 40 6.29 1.69 -1.63
CA VAL A 40 6.54 3.00 -2.25
C VAL A 40 5.22 3.53 -2.78
N PHE A 41 4.89 4.76 -2.40
CA PHE A 41 3.69 5.45 -2.86
C PHE A 41 4.01 6.87 -3.32
N ARG A 42 3.13 7.44 -4.12
CA ARG A 42 3.07 8.88 -4.36
C ARG A 42 1.63 9.34 -4.30
N VAL A 43 1.46 10.63 -4.06
CA VAL A 43 0.13 11.25 -3.97
C VAL A 43 -0.03 12.14 -5.19
N GLU A 44 -1.11 11.91 -5.92
CA GLU A 44 -1.55 12.73 -7.05
C GLU A 44 -2.94 13.33 -6.72
N GLU A 45 -3.47 14.20 -7.56
CA GLU A 45 -4.77 14.82 -7.32
C GLU A 45 -5.88 13.77 -7.44
N GLY A 46 -6.57 13.47 -6.34
CA GLY A 46 -7.68 12.51 -6.31
C GLY A 46 -7.26 11.07 -6.02
N GLU A 47 -5.96 10.75 -5.99
CA GLU A 47 -5.50 9.37 -5.80
C GLU A 47 -4.12 9.23 -5.16
N ILE A 48 -3.90 8.06 -4.58
CA ILE A 48 -2.63 7.61 -4.02
C ILE A 48 -2.17 6.43 -4.86
N ILE A 49 -1.03 6.56 -5.51
CA ILE A 49 -0.48 5.54 -6.40
C ILE A 49 0.60 4.74 -5.67
N ILE A 50 0.40 3.45 -5.55
CA ILE A 50 1.38 2.45 -5.14
C ILE A 50 2.30 2.21 -6.33
N VAL A 51 3.56 2.61 -6.16
CA VAL A 51 4.62 2.45 -7.16
C VAL A 51 5.33 1.11 -6.99
N LEU A 52 5.45 0.64 -5.75
CA LEU A 52 6.10 -0.63 -5.41
C LEU A 52 5.48 -1.19 -4.14
N LEU A 53 5.23 -2.49 -4.13
CA LEU A 53 5.01 -3.25 -2.91
C LEU A 53 5.72 -4.59 -3.02
N ARG A 54 6.69 -4.85 -2.14
CA ARG A 54 7.44 -6.11 -2.14
C ARG A 54 7.90 -6.52 -0.76
N ARG A 55 8.30 -7.79 -0.63
CA ARG A 55 8.97 -8.28 0.56
C ARG A 55 10.39 -7.73 0.62
N ILE A 56 10.83 -7.35 1.82
CA ILE A 56 12.24 -7.00 2.07
C ILE A 56 13.09 -8.28 2.05
N SER A 57 12.59 -9.33 2.72
CA SER A 57 13.27 -10.63 2.85
C SER A 57 12.36 -11.76 2.33
N PRO A 58 12.59 -12.29 1.12
CA PRO A 58 11.74 -13.33 0.52
C PRO A 58 11.65 -14.61 1.34
N ASN A 59 12.73 -14.95 2.06
CA ASN A 59 12.90 -16.20 2.80
C ASN A 59 12.35 -16.16 4.23
N GLN A 60 11.84 -15.01 4.68
CA GLN A 60 11.28 -14.86 6.02
C GLN A 60 9.75 -14.92 5.95
N GLY A 61 9.14 -15.63 6.89
CA GLY A 61 7.68 -15.64 7.04
C GLY A 61 7.17 -14.23 7.35
N LEU A 62 6.09 -13.83 6.68
CA LEU A 62 5.39 -12.58 6.97
C LEU A 62 4.25 -12.83 7.95
N SER A 63 4.17 -12.03 9.00
CA SER A 63 3.01 -12.01 9.89
C SER A 63 1.76 -11.51 9.15
N ASN A 64 1.92 -10.47 8.33
CA ASN A 64 0.89 -9.92 7.47
C ASN A 64 1.51 -9.31 6.20
N PRO A 65 1.33 -9.90 5.00
CA PRO A 65 1.89 -9.36 3.76
C PRO A 65 1.25 -8.04 3.29
N PHE A 66 0.24 -7.54 4.00
CA PHE A 66 -0.50 -6.32 3.65
C PHE A 66 -0.45 -5.26 4.74
N SER A 67 0.30 -5.48 5.82
CA SER A 67 0.50 -4.51 6.91
C SER A 67 0.79 -3.10 6.39
N ALA A 68 1.68 -3.00 5.41
CA ALA A 68 2.03 -1.74 4.76
C ALA A 68 0.82 -1.09 4.08
N LEU A 69 -0.01 -1.84 3.34
CA LEU A 69 -1.21 -1.28 2.69
C LEU A 69 -2.25 -0.79 3.69
N PHE A 70 -2.48 -1.55 4.77
CA PHE A 70 -3.39 -1.11 5.83
C PHE A 70 -2.92 0.18 6.48
N MET A 71 -1.62 0.25 6.78
CA MET A 71 -1.00 1.44 7.32
C MET A 71 -1.18 2.65 6.37
N LEU A 72 -0.99 2.46 5.07
CA LEU A 72 -1.23 3.52 4.09
C LEU A 72 -2.69 3.99 4.11
N ALA A 73 -3.63 3.05 4.05
CA ALA A 73 -5.07 3.34 3.99
C ALA A 73 -5.57 4.04 5.26
N GLU A 74 -5.16 3.56 6.44
CA GLU A 74 -5.55 4.17 7.71
C GLU A 74 -5.09 5.62 7.82
N HIS A 75 -3.89 5.94 7.34
CA HIS A 75 -3.41 7.32 7.30
C HIS A 75 -4.12 8.14 6.21
N ALA A 76 -4.37 7.56 5.04
CA ALA A 76 -5.04 8.23 3.93
C ALA A 76 -6.47 8.69 4.29
N ILE A 77 -7.26 7.81 4.92
CA ILE A 77 -8.67 8.07 5.30
C ILE A 77 -8.80 9.25 6.27
N ARG A 78 -7.78 9.50 7.09
CA ARG A 78 -7.76 10.62 8.03
C ARG A 78 -7.42 11.96 7.38
N LEU A 79 -6.84 11.93 6.17
CA LEU A 79 -6.24 13.10 5.54
C LEU A 79 -6.91 13.54 4.25
N TYR A 80 -7.51 12.62 3.51
CA TYR A 80 -8.06 12.87 2.19
C TYR A 80 -9.57 12.64 2.13
N PRO A 81 -10.26 13.27 1.17
CA PRO A 81 -11.67 12.99 0.88
C PRO A 81 -11.94 11.50 0.65
N LEU A 82 -13.10 11.01 1.11
CA LEU A 82 -13.43 9.58 1.05
C LEU A 82 -13.67 9.05 -0.36
N ASP A 83 -13.89 9.93 -1.34
CA ASP A 83 -14.04 9.58 -2.75
C ASP A 83 -12.69 9.33 -3.46
N TRP A 84 -11.56 9.66 -2.82
CA TRP A 84 -10.22 9.33 -3.30
C TRP A 84 -9.99 7.82 -3.35
N ALA A 85 -9.01 7.41 -4.16
CA ALA A 85 -8.63 6.01 -4.32
C ALA A 85 -7.14 5.76 -4.04
N ILE A 86 -6.83 4.54 -3.58
CA ILE A 86 -5.49 3.98 -3.57
C ILE A 86 -5.42 2.98 -4.72
N ARG A 87 -4.43 3.14 -5.60
CA ARG A 87 -4.27 2.37 -6.83
C ARG A 87 -2.86 1.86 -7.01
N GLY A 88 -2.69 0.75 -7.73
CA GLY A 88 -1.38 0.39 -8.27
C GLY A 88 -1.26 -1.08 -8.63
N ASN A 89 -0.20 -1.43 -9.33
CA ASN A 89 0.12 -2.82 -9.60
C ASN A 89 0.81 -3.42 -8.36
N VAL A 90 0.12 -4.35 -7.71
CA VAL A 90 0.49 -4.87 -6.41
C VAL A 90 1.02 -6.29 -6.58
N ASP A 91 2.21 -6.43 -7.17
CA ASP A 91 2.93 -7.70 -7.31
C ASP A 91 3.68 -8.07 -6.01
N VAL A 92 2.94 -8.16 -4.90
CA VAL A 92 3.46 -8.42 -3.52
C VAL A 92 4.23 -9.73 -3.43
N LEU A 93 3.96 -10.65 -4.36
CA LEU A 93 4.32 -12.05 -4.27
C LEU A 93 5.12 -12.55 -5.48
N ARG A 94 5.78 -11.66 -6.24
CA ARG A 94 6.68 -12.08 -7.32
C ARG A 94 7.65 -13.15 -6.84
N GLY A 95 7.50 -14.38 -7.33
CA GLY A 95 8.28 -15.56 -6.90
C GLY A 95 7.70 -16.39 -5.75
N SER A 96 6.45 -16.17 -5.33
CA SER A 96 5.75 -17.00 -4.35
C SER A 96 4.89 -18.09 -5.02
N ASN A 97 4.77 -19.25 -4.37
CA ASN A 97 3.88 -20.33 -4.80
C ASN A 97 2.38 -20.02 -4.58
N MET A 98 2.05 -18.89 -3.95
CA MET A 98 0.67 -18.44 -3.76
C MET A 98 0.24 -17.62 -4.98
N SER A 99 -0.79 -18.09 -5.70
CA SER A 99 -1.24 -17.41 -6.92
C SER A 99 -1.76 -16.00 -6.62
N SER A 100 -1.36 -15.03 -7.45
CA SER A 100 -1.84 -13.64 -7.41
C SER A 100 -3.37 -13.56 -7.33
N HIS A 101 -4.06 -14.52 -7.94
CA HIS A 101 -5.52 -14.65 -7.94
C HIS A 101 -6.14 -14.92 -6.56
N ARG A 102 -5.58 -15.84 -5.76
CA ARG A 102 -6.11 -16.13 -4.40
C ARG A 102 -5.94 -14.94 -3.47
N LEU A 103 -4.86 -14.17 -3.69
CA LEU A 103 -4.55 -12.97 -2.93
C LEU A 103 -5.47 -11.81 -3.28
N ALA A 104 -5.70 -11.59 -4.58
CA ALA A 104 -6.66 -10.59 -5.05
C ALA A 104 -8.07 -10.87 -4.50
N GLN A 105 -8.50 -12.13 -4.49
CA GLN A 105 -9.78 -12.55 -3.89
C GLN A 105 -9.85 -12.32 -2.37
N PHE A 106 -8.75 -12.53 -1.63
CA PHE A 106 -8.68 -12.16 -0.22
C PHE A 106 -8.84 -10.65 -0.03
N TYR A 107 -8.19 -9.87 -0.91
CA TYR A 107 -8.21 -8.42 -0.89
C TYR A 107 -9.62 -7.83 -1.14
N LEU A 108 -10.30 -8.34 -2.17
CA LEU A 108 -11.69 -7.98 -2.48
C LEU A 108 -12.63 -8.19 -1.29
N ARG A 109 -12.49 -9.33 -0.60
CA ARG A 109 -13.43 -9.72 0.46
C ARG A 109 -13.12 -9.05 1.80
N ALA A 110 -11.85 -8.84 2.13
CA ALA A 110 -11.45 -8.37 3.46
C ALA A 110 -11.47 -6.84 3.60
N CYS A 111 -11.11 -6.10 2.55
CA CYS A 111 -10.77 -4.68 2.64
C CYS A 111 -11.79 -3.75 1.97
N GLY A 112 -12.77 -4.31 1.24
CA GLY A 112 -13.72 -3.55 0.41
C GLY A 112 -13.15 -3.07 -0.92
N ALA A 113 -11.95 -3.53 -1.27
CA ALA A 113 -11.32 -3.23 -2.54
C ALA A 113 -12.09 -3.84 -3.71
N SER A 114 -11.98 -3.22 -4.89
CA SER A 114 -12.48 -3.76 -6.14
C SER A 114 -11.32 -4.04 -7.10
N HIS A 115 -11.60 -4.79 -8.16
CA HIS A 115 -10.70 -4.80 -9.31
C HIS A 115 -10.84 -3.46 -10.04
N ASP A 116 -9.73 -2.89 -10.49
CA ASP A 116 -9.75 -1.77 -11.44
C ASP A 116 -10.12 -2.29 -12.84
N GLU A 117 -10.43 -1.38 -13.77
CA GLU A 117 -10.70 -1.73 -15.18
C GLU A 117 -9.45 -2.34 -15.88
N GLN A 118 -8.26 -2.09 -15.33
CA GLN A 118 -7.00 -2.70 -15.74
C GLN A 118 -6.72 -3.98 -14.94
N GLU A 119 -6.52 -5.09 -15.64
CA GLU A 119 -6.20 -6.39 -15.02
C GLU A 119 -4.98 -6.27 -14.09
N ASP A 120 -5.02 -6.98 -12.95
CA ASP A 120 -3.98 -7.03 -11.91
C ASP A 120 -3.68 -5.73 -11.14
N TRP A 121 -4.51 -4.69 -11.30
CA TRP A 121 -4.43 -3.49 -10.48
C TRP A 121 -5.26 -3.62 -9.20
N TYR A 122 -4.62 -3.24 -8.10
CA TYR A 122 -5.29 -2.97 -6.85
C TYR A 122 -6.06 -1.66 -6.97
N PHE A 123 -7.32 -1.66 -6.55
CA PHE A 123 -8.12 -0.46 -6.38
C PHE A 123 -8.85 -0.46 -5.04
N LEU A 124 -8.66 0.59 -4.25
CA LEU A 124 -9.39 0.81 -3.00
C LEU A 124 -9.86 2.26 -2.93
N ARG A 125 -11.17 2.49 -3.07
CA ARG A 125 -11.76 3.77 -2.67
C ARG A 125 -11.71 3.91 -1.16
N LEU A 126 -11.36 5.09 -0.66
CA LEU A 126 -11.22 5.32 0.78
C LEU A 126 -12.54 5.09 1.53
N SER A 127 -13.68 5.39 0.92
CA SER A 127 -15.02 5.10 1.46
C SER A 127 -15.29 3.62 1.69
N ASP A 128 -14.64 2.74 0.93
CA ASP A 128 -14.92 1.31 0.92
C ASP A 128 -14.02 0.54 1.90
N TYR A 129 -13.03 1.24 2.47
CA TYR A 129 -12.07 0.66 3.38
C TYR A 129 -12.74 0.03 4.60
N ARG A 130 -12.42 -1.25 4.81
CA ARG A 130 -12.80 -2.00 5.99
C ARG A 130 -11.53 -2.35 6.78
N PRO A 131 -11.35 -1.81 7.99
CA PRO A 131 -10.22 -2.20 8.82
C PRO A 131 -10.34 -3.69 9.14
N LEU A 132 -9.22 -4.41 9.09
CA LEU A 132 -9.17 -5.76 9.61
C LEU A 132 -9.57 -5.68 11.09
N LYS A 133 -10.72 -6.27 11.44
CA LYS A 133 -11.07 -6.47 12.85
C LYS A 133 -9.86 -7.15 13.49
N LYS A 134 -9.24 -6.49 14.48
CA LYS A 134 -8.22 -7.13 15.31
C LYS A 134 -8.81 -8.46 15.77
N ARG A 135 -8.34 -9.58 15.22
CA ARG A 135 -8.56 -10.88 15.86
C ARG A 135 -7.95 -10.69 17.23
N LYS A 136 -8.80 -10.63 18.26
CA LYS A 136 -8.34 -10.70 19.65
C LYS A 136 -7.43 -11.93 19.72
N LYS A 137 -6.22 -11.71 20.23
CA LYS A 137 -5.25 -12.77 20.51
C LYS A 137 -5.93 -13.91 21.26
#